data_AF-A0A3A8N3U6-F1
#
_entry.id   AF-A0A3A8N3U6-F1
#
_cell.length_a   1.000
_cell.length_b   1.000
_cell.length_c   1.000
_cell.angle_alpha   90.00
_cell.angle_beta   90.00
_cell.angle_gamma   90.00
#
_symmetry.space_group_name_H-M   'P 1'
#
loop_
_entity.id
_entity.type
_entity.pdbx_description
1 polymer ?
#
loop_
_entity_poly.entity_id
_entity_poly.type
_entity_poly.pdbx_seq_one_letter_code
_entity_poly.pdbx_strand_id
1 'polypeptide(L)' 'MALWKFTSGGLRVWQAPVGVGGAAYTYAVGIAVDLHGDVVTGGSTFGSIFAPSQGGPDDAWLVKYPGQ' A
#
# COMPACT_ATOMS: atom_id res chain seq x y z
N MET A 1 -2.22 -6.86 -1.68
CA MET A 1 -3.37 -5.95 -1.49
C MET A 1 -3.53 -5.05 -2.72
N ALA A 2 -4.58 -4.24 -2.78
CA ALA A 2 -4.70 -3.20 -3.79
C ALA A 2 -5.28 -1.92 -3.18
N LEU A 3 -4.83 -0.77 -3.69
CA LEU A 3 -5.42 0.53 -3.39
C LEU A 3 -6.23 1.00 -4.59
N TRP A 4 -7.47 1.40 -4.36
CA TRP A 4 -8.41 1.83 -5.39
C TRP A 4 -8.81 3.29 -5.14
N LYS A 5 -8.80 4.10 -6.20
CA LYS A 5 -9.35 5.46 -6.17
C LYS A 5 -10.68 5.48 -6.90
N PHE A 6 -11.66 6.14 -6.32
CA PHE A 6 -12.99 6.33 -6.88
C PHE A 6 -13.34 7.81 -6.98
N THR A 7 -14.21 8.16 -7.93
CA THR A 7 -14.89 9.45 -7.95
C THR A 7 -15.94 9.49 -6.83
N SER A 8 -16.46 10.69 -6.52
CA SER A 8 -17.59 10.84 -5.59
C SER A 8 -18.85 10.09 -6.05
N GLY A 9 -18.99 9.83 -7.35
CA GLY A 9 -20.06 9.00 -7.92
C GLY A 9 -19.77 7.49 -7.91
N GLY A 10 -18.67 7.05 -7.31
CA GLY A 10 -18.32 5.62 -7.20
C GLY A 10 -17.70 5.02 -8.46
N LEU A 11 -17.31 5.83 -9.45
CA LEU A 11 -16.58 5.34 -10.63
C LEU A 11 -15.10 5.13 -10.30
N ARG A 12 -14.54 3.98 -10.65
CA ARG A 12 -13.12 3.68 -10.41
C ARG A 12 -12.23 4.56 -11.29
N VAL A 13 -11.37 5.36 -10.67
CA VAL A 13 -10.36 6.19 -11.34
C VAL A 13 -9.12 5.36 -11.65
N TRP A 14 -8.55 4.71 -10.64
CA TRP A 14 -7.39 3.84 -10.80
C TRP A 14 -7.33 2.75 -9.74
N GLN A 15 -6.47 1.77 -10.00
CA GLN A 15 -6.09 0.71 -9.08
C GLN A 15 -4.57 0.53 -9.11
N ALA A 16 -3.96 0.47 -7.94
CA ALA A 16 -2.55 0.17 -7.79
C ALA A 16 -2.38 -1.07 -6.89
N PRO A 17 -1.92 -2.21 -7.44
CA PRO A 17 -1.59 -3.37 -6.63
C PRO A 17 -0.32 -3.11 -5.82
N VAL A 18 -0.30 -3.55 -4.56
CA VAL A 18 0.90 -3.53 -3.70
C VAL A 18 0.91 -4.75 -2.77
N GLY A 19 2.05 -5.42 -2.67
CA GLY A 19 2.20 -6.59 -1.81
C GLY A 19 3.17 -7.62 -2.39
N VAL A 20 3.40 -8.65 -1.58
CA VAL A 20 4.27 -9.77 -1.92
C VAL A 20 3.43 -10.91 -2.47
N GLY A 21 3.92 -11.59 -3.51
CA GLY A 21 3.31 -12.82 -4.00
C GLY A 21 3.63 -14.02 -3.10
N GLY A 22 2.82 -15.08 -3.17
CA GLY A 22 3.04 -16.31 -2.41
C GLY A 22 2.34 -16.35 -1.04
N ALA A 23 2.90 -17.10 -0.09
CA ALA A 23 2.28 -17.38 1.22
C ALA A 23 2.54 -16.28 2.28
N ALA A 24 3.23 -15.20 1.94
CA ALA A 24 3.52 -14.12 2.87
C ALA A 24 2.32 -13.18 3.02
N TYR A 25 1.96 -12.86 4.26
CA TYR A 25 0.91 -11.90 4.55
C TYR A 25 1.41 -10.47 4.42
N THR A 26 0.58 -9.57 3.91
CA THR A 26 0.88 -8.13 3.88
C THR A 26 -0.39 -7.37 4.21
N TYR A 27 -0.33 -6.55 5.25
CA TYR A 27 -1.45 -5.79 5.80
C TYR A 27 -1.22 -4.30 5.59
N ALA A 28 -2.24 -3.59 5.12
CA ALA A 28 -2.32 -2.14 5.28
C ALA A 28 -2.98 -1.82 6.63
N VAL A 29 -2.39 -0.87 7.34
CA VAL A 29 -2.92 -0.40 8.64
C VAL A 29 -3.31 1.08 8.60
N GLY A 30 -2.87 1.82 7.57
CA GLY A 30 -3.15 3.24 7.45
C GLY A 30 -3.05 3.80 6.04
N ILE A 31 -3.75 4.91 5.82
CA ILE A 31 -3.74 5.71 4.60
C ILE A 31 -3.87 7.19 4.94
N ALA A 32 -3.15 8.05 4.22
CA ALA A 32 -3.25 9.49 4.30
C ALA A 32 -3.19 10.11 2.90
N VAL A 33 -3.77 11.29 2.75
CA VAL A 33 -3.72 12.09 1.52
C VAL A 33 -3.14 13.46 1.86
N ASP A 34 -2.14 13.92 1.12
CA ASP A 34 -1.56 15.25 1.33
C ASP A 34 -2.30 16.35 0.54
N LEU A 35 -1.86 17.61 0.70
CA LEU A 35 -2.46 18.76 0.02
C LEU A 35 -2.26 18.76 -1.50
N HIS A 36 -1.31 17.99 -2.02
CA HIS A 36 -1.08 17.79 -3.46
C HIS A 36 -1.90 16.62 -4.01
N GLY A 37 -2.67 15.93 -3.15
CA GLY A 37 -3.46 14.77 -3.52
C GLY A 37 -2.66 13.48 -3.58
N ASP A 38 -1.38 13.48 -3.16
CA ASP A 38 -0.59 12.27 -3.08
C ASP A 38 -1.13 11.37 -1.97
N VAL A 39 -1.21 10.09 -2.26
CA VAL A 39 -1.75 9.08 -1.34
C VAL A 39 -0.61 8.26 -0.78
N VAL A 40 -0.47 8.26 0.54
CA VAL A 40 0.52 7.44 1.25
C VAL A 40 -0.20 6.35 2.02
N THR A 41 0.23 5.10 1.86
CA THR A 41 -0.31 3.95 2.61
C THR A 41 0.83 3.05 3.08
N GLY A 42 0.62 2.40 4.21
CA GLY A 42 1.62 1.54 4.83
C GLY A 42 1.01 0.53 5.80
N GLY A 43 1.87 -0.35 6.30
CA GLY A 43 1.53 -1.35 7.30
C GLY A 43 2.65 -2.34 7.52
N SER A 44 2.30 -3.60 7.81
CA SER A 44 3.27 -4.67 8.05
C SER A 44 3.21 -5.78 7.00
N THR A 45 4.33 -6.47 6.81
CA THR A 45 4.49 -7.56 5.86
C THR A 45 5.32 -8.69 6.45
N PHE A 46 4.94 -9.92 6.17
CA PHE A 46 5.70 -11.14 6.48
C PHE A 46 6.57 -11.57 5.29
N GLY A 47 6.75 -10.67 4.31
CA GLY A 47 7.46 -10.94 3.08
C GLY A 47 8.25 -9.73 2.59
N SER A 48 8.86 -9.85 1.42
CA SER A 48 9.76 -8.83 0.88
C SER A 48 9.03 -7.73 0.11
N ILE A 49 8.31 -6.83 0.80
CA ILE A 49 7.48 -5.85 0.08
C ILE A 49 8.29 -4.75 -0.63
N PHE A 50 9.47 -4.35 -0.13
CA PHE A 50 10.50 -3.62 -0.92
C PHE A 50 11.97 -3.93 -0.53
N ALA A 51 12.21 -4.92 0.36
CA ALA A 51 13.49 -5.56 0.75
C ALA A 51 14.64 -4.66 1.31
N PRO A 52 15.67 -5.22 1.99
CA PRO A 52 15.79 -6.54 2.59
C PRO A 52 15.11 -6.67 3.95
N SER A 53 14.92 -7.94 4.29
CA SER A 53 14.07 -8.47 5.34
C SER A 53 14.77 -8.54 6.71
N GLN A 54 14.02 -8.32 7.81
CA GLN A 54 14.60 -7.97 9.12
C GLN A 54 14.74 -9.07 10.16
N GLY A 55 14.39 -10.33 9.88
CA GLY A 55 14.61 -11.42 10.85
C GLY A 55 13.72 -11.40 12.11
N GLY A 56 12.62 -10.63 12.10
CA GLY A 56 11.49 -10.73 13.03
C GLY A 56 10.25 -11.37 12.36
N PRO A 57 9.09 -11.47 13.03
CA PRO A 57 7.88 -12.04 12.43
C PRO A 57 7.35 -11.20 11.26
N ASP A 58 7.39 -9.86 11.33
CA ASP A 58 6.94 -8.95 10.28
C ASP A 58 7.78 -7.65 10.17
N ASP A 59 7.80 -7.08 8.96
CA ASP A 59 8.53 -5.86 8.57
C ASP A 59 7.55 -4.72 8.24
N ALA A 60 7.93 -3.47 8.53
CA ALA A 60 7.14 -2.30 8.15
C ALA A 60 7.33 -1.93 6.66
N TRP A 61 6.31 -1.33 6.06
CA TRP A 61 6.37 -0.86 4.67
C TRP A 61 5.55 0.40 4.41
N LEU A 62 5.94 1.12 3.36
CA LEU A 62 5.31 2.36 2.93
C LEU A 62 5.34 2.49 1.41
N VAL A 63 4.23 2.95 0.82
CA VAL A 63 4.14 3.33 -0.60
C VAL A 63 3.47 4.69 -0.72
N LYS A 64 4.00 5.53 -1.62
CA LYS A 64 3.41 6.79 -2.04
C LYS A 64 2.93 6.67 -3.49
N TYR A 65 1.68 7.02 -3.74
CA TYR A 65 1.06 7.12 -5.05
C TYR A 65 0.84 8.60 -5.39
N PRO A 66 1.32 9.07 -6.54
CA PRO A 66 1.07 10.45 -6.94
C PRO A 66 -0.43 10.77 -7.03
N GLY A 67 -0.80 11.93 -6.50
CA GLY A 67 -2.05 12.60 -6.84
C GLY A 67 -1.96 12.99 -8.30
N GLN A 68 -2.85 12.48 -9.13
CA GLN A 68 -2.98 13.01 -10.49
C GLN A 68 -3.34 14.48 -10.46
#